data_AF-A0A4R3NE41-F1
#
_entry.id   AF-A0A4R3NE41-F1
#
_cell.length_a   1.000
_cell.length_b   1.000
_cell.length_c   1.000
_cell.angle_alpha   90.00
_cell.angle_beta   90.00
_cell.angle_gamma   90.00
#
_symmetry.space_group_name_H-M   'P 1'
#
loop_
_entity.id
_entity.type
_entity.pdbx_description
1 polymer ?
#
loop_
_entity_poly.entity_id
_entity_poly.type
_entity_poly.pdbx_seq_one_letter_code
_entity_poly.pdbx_strand_id
1 'polypeptide(L)'
;VLLRNKLNQLPQNQRSRSKPLFKRYQKQVPGHHVQVDVKFLFFYTPDGQRIKRFQYTAIDDATRIRALKIYERHNQANAIDFINYVVNKFPFRIKTIRTDNGHEFQSKFNWHIHDLGMEHVYIKLATPRLNGKVESSHLTDKQEFYQLIDYKDDVDLHEKLAEWEAFYNCHRPHSAHAGKTPYEVLKNKLGL
;
A
#
# COMPACT_ATOMS: atom_id res chain seq x y z
N VAL A 1 -23.85 -12.11 -27.78
CA VAL A 1 -25.13 -11.35 -27.71
C VAL A 1 -25.07 -10.05 -28.52
N LEU A 2 -24.11 -9.14 -28.30
CA LEU A 2 -24.03 -7.87 -29.05
C LEU A 2 -23.77 -8.02 -30.55
N LEU A 3 -22.75 -8.81 -30.93
CA LEU A 3 -22.44 -9.12 -32.34
C LEU A 3 -23.60 -9.81 -33.06
N ARG A 4 -24.31 -10.71 -32.36
CA ARG A 4 -25.52 -11.38 -32.87
C ARG A 4 -26.68 -10.42 -33.15
N ASN A 5 -26.70 -9.26 -32.47
CA ASN A 5 -27.71 -8.23 -32.62
C ASN A 5 -27.19 -6.99 -33.38
N LYS A 6 -26.04 -7.07 -34.07
CA LYS A 6 -25.43 -5.96 -34.83
C LYS A 6 -25.23 -4.67 -34.02
N LEU A 7 -25.00 -4.79 -32.71
CA LEU A 7 -24.72 -3.65 -31.84
C LEU A 7 -23.23 -3.57 -31.52
N ASN A 8 -22.64 -2.39 -31.67
CA ASN A 8 -21.24 -2.11 -31.31
C ASN A 8 -21.07 -1.79 -29.82
N GLN A 9 -22.13 -1.35 -29.15
CA GLN A 9 -22.14 -1.04 -27.71
C GLN A 9 -23.51 -1.33 -27.11
N LEU A 10 -23.59 -1.51 -25.78
CA LEU A 10 -24.86 -1.63 -25.08
C LEU A 10 -25.59 -0.27 -25.09
N PRO A 11 -26.93 -0.23 -25.25
CA PRO A 11 -27.69 1.01 -25.16
C PRO A 11 -27.45 1.71 -23.81
N GLN A 12 -27.17 3.01 -23.82
CA GLN A 12 -26.86 3.81 -22.63
C GLN A 12 -27.97 3.76 -21.55
N ASN A 13 -29.21 3.44 -21.94
CA ASN A 13 -30.38 3.38 -21.04
C ASN A 13 -30.69 1.97 -20.51
N GLN A 14 -29.73 1.04 -20.50
CA GLN A 14 -29.92 -0.21 -19.76
C GLN A 14 -29.79 0.02 -18.25
N ARG A 15 -30.75 -0.49 -17.48
CA ARG A 15 -30.59 -0.63 -16.02
C ARG A 15 -29.34 -1.47 -15.76
N SER A 16 -28.26 -0.82 -15.36
CA SER A 16 -27.08 -1.49 -14.82
C SER A 16 -27.55 -2.34 -13.64
N ARG A 17 -27.18 -3.63 -13.61
CA ARG A 17 -27.38 -4.44 -12.41
C ARG A 17 -26.80 -3.65 -11.25
N SER A 18 -27.60 -3.45 -10.20
CA SER A 18 -27.10 -2.89 -8.94
C SER A 18 -25.86 -3.71 -8.57
N LYS A 19 -24.67 -3.07 -8.64
CA LYS A 19 -23.48 -3.70 -8.08
C LYS A 19 -23.81 -3.91 -6.61
N PRO A 20 -23.78 -5.14 -6.08
CA PRO A 20 -24.10 -5.36 -4.67
C PRO A 20 -23.26 -4.39 -3.84
N LEU A 21 -23.92 -3.66 -2.94
CA LEU A 21 -23.27 -2.79 -1.96
C LEU A 21 -22.35 -3.68 -1.13
N PHE A 22 -21.09 -3.77 -1.52
CA PHE A 22 -20.15 -4.65 -0.86
C PHE A 22 -19.66 -3.97 0.43
N LYS A 23 -19.88 -4.65 1.56
CA LYS A 23 -19.39 -4.20 2.86
C LYS A 23 -17.86 -4.21 2.82
N ARG A 24 -17.23 -3.03 2.81
CA ARG A 24 -15.77 -2.92 2.96
C ARG A 24 -15.39 -3.64 4.25
N TYR A 25 -14.60 -4.70 4.15
CA TYR A 25 -14.17 -5.44 5.33
C TYR A 25 -12.95 -4.75 5.96
N GLN A 26 -12.91 -4.76 7.28
CA GLN A 26 -11.77 -4.34 8.08
C GLN A 26 -11.49 -5.46 9.06
N LYS A 27 -10.25 -5.95 9.08
CA LYS A 27 -9.81 -6.89 10.09
C LYS A 27 -9.87 -6.22 11.46
N GLN A 28 -10.19 -7.01 12.47
CA GLN A 28 -10.32 -6.48 13.83
C GLN A 28 -8.99 -6.44 14.56
N VAL A 29 -8.08 -7.35 14.24
CA VAL A 29 -6.80 -7.53 14.94
C VAL A 29 -5.67 -6.93 14.11
N PRO A 30 -4.85 -6.01 14.68
CA PRO A 30 -3.63 -5.52 14.04
C PRO A 30 -2.71 -6.67 13.62
N GLY A 31 -2.07 -6.55 12.47
CA GLY A 31 -1.14 -7.56 11.96
C GLY A 31 -1.80 -8.80 11.37
N HIS A 32 -3.13 -8.95 11.45
CA HIS A 32 -3.80 -10.09 10.82
C HIS A 32 -3.51 -10.10 9.31
N HIS A 33 -3.71 -8.98 8.62
CA HIS A 33 -3.32 -8.80 7.23
C HIS A 33 -2.60 -7.45 7.07
N VAL A 34 -1.42 -7.49 6.45
CA VAL A 34 -0.69 -6.31 6.00
C VAL A 34 -0.62 -6.34 4.47
N GLN A 35 -1.04 -5.25 3.83
CA GLN A 35 -0.94 -5.10 2.38
C GLN A 35 0.40 -4.47 2.05
N VAL A 36 1.14 -5.07 1.11
CA VAL A 36 2.44 -4.59 0.65
C VAL A 36 2.37 -4.36 -0.85
N ASP A 37 2.80 -3.17 -1.29
CA ASP A 37 2.75 -2.76 -2.69
C ASP A 37 3.88 -1.77 -3.01
N VAL A 38 4.24 -1.69 -4.29
CA VAL A 38 5.33 -0.84 -4.80
C VAL A 38 4.80 0.23 -5.74
N LYS A 39 5.02 1.50 -5.39
CA LYS A 39 4.73 2.64 -6.27
C LYS A 39 5.98 3.11 -7.00
N PHE A 40 5.85 3.30 -8.30
CA PHE A 40 6.93 3.83 -9.14
C PHE A 40 6.85 5.35 -9.12
N LEU A 41 7.95 5.97 -8.71
CA LEU A 41 8.10 7.41 -8.58
C LEU A 41 9.08 7.90 -9.64
N PHE A 42 8.80 9.09 -10.15
CA PHE A 42 9.67 9.77 -11.10
C PHE A 42 9.93 11.16 -10.57
N PHE A 43 11.21 11.49 -10.45
CA PHE A 43 11.68 12.80 -10.00
C PHE A 43 12.60 13.39 -11.06
N TYR A 44 12.87 14.69 -10.92
CA TYR A 44 13.88 15.39 -11.68
C TYR A 44 14.94 15.88 -10.70
N THR A 45 16.19 15.59 -10.99
CA THR A 45 17.33 16.12 -10.23
C THR A 45 17.49 17.62 -10.51
N PRO A 46 18.28 18.35 -9.70
CA PRO A 46 18.54 19.78 -9.95
C PRO A 46 19.13 20.10 -11.33
N ASP A 47 19.86 19.17 -11.93
CA ASP A 47 20.39 19.23 -13.30
C ASP A 47 19.38 18.82 -14.38
N GLY A 48 18.13 18.52 -14.01
CA GLY A 48 17.03 18.20 -14.92
C GLY A 48 16.98 16.74 -15.37
N GLN A 49 17.85 15.86 -14.86
CA GLN A 49 17.82 14.44 -15.19
C GLN A 49 16.62 13.76 -14.54
N ARG A 50 15.83 13.03 -15.35
CA ARG A 50 14.73 12.23 -14.83
C ARG A 50 15.28 10.96 -14.17
N ILE A 51 14.97 10.80 -12.89
CA ILE A 51 15.31 9.61 -12.13
C ILE A 51 14.06 8.81 -11.77
N LYS A 52 14.24 7.50 -11.57
CA LYS A 52 13.18 6.59 -11.13
C LYS A 52 13.52 6.06 -9.74
N ARG A 53 12.51 6.03 -8.87
CA ARG A 53 12.59 5.47 -7.52
C ARG A 53 11.36 4.60 -7.24
N PHE A 54 11.46 3.73 -6.25
CA PHE A 54 10.43 2.76 -5.92
C PHE A 54 10.07 2.87 -4.45
N GLN A 55 8.87 3.39 -4.17
CA GLN A 55 8.31 3.40 -2.81
C GLN A 55 7.68 2.06 -2.54
N TYR A 56 8.16 1.36 -1.53
CA TYR A 56 7.51 0.21 -0.94
C TYR A 56 6.64 0.69 0.22
N THR A 57 5.40 0.22 0.26
CA THR A 57 4.44 0.58 1.29
C THR A 57 3.87 -0.68 1.90
N ALA A 58 3.95 -0.79 3.22
CA ALA A 58 3.22 -1.78 4.00
C ALA A 58 2.13 -1.05 4.78
N ILE A 59 0.90 -1.51 4.73
CA ILE A 59 -0.22 -0.93 5.48
C ILE A 59 -1.04 -2.01 6.17
N ASP A 60 -1.24 -1.86 7.47
CA ASP A 60 -2.08 -2.78 8.24
C ASP A 60 -3.57 -2.57 7.91
N ASP A 61 -4.26 -3.68 7.66
CA ASP A 61 -5.67 -3.67 7.28
C ASP A 61 -6.58 -3.13 8.40
N ALA A 62 -6.24 -3.41 9.66
CA ALA A 62 -7.07 -3.13 10.83
C ALA A 62 -6.92 -1.70 11.36
N THR A 63 -5.73 -1.12 11.28
CA THR A 63 -5.38 0.17 11.91
C THR A 63 -4.98 1.25 10.93
N ARG A 64 -4.63 0.88 9.70
CA ARG A 64 -4.00 1.75 8.71
C ARG A 64 -2.63 2.28 9.11
N ILE A 65 -2.00 1.76 10.18
CA ILE A 65 -0.60 2.09 10.42
C ILE A 65 0.21 1.58 9.23
N ARG A 66 1.17 2.39 8.80
CA ARG A 66 1.96 2.07 7.62
C ARG A 66 3.46 2.21 7.89
N ALA A 67 4.21 1.52 7.06
CA ALA A 67 5.66 1.67 6.92
C ALA A 67 5.98 1.99 5.46
N LEU A 68 6.89 2.93 5.25
CA LEU A 68 7.35 3.39 3.94
C LEU A 68 8.87 3.26 3.85
N LYS A 69 9.35 2.86 2.66
CA LYS A 69 10.78 2.93 2.32
C LYS A 69 10.94 3.11 0.83
N ILE A 70 11.96 3.86 0.41
CA ILE A 70 12.27 4.08 -1.00
C ILE A 70 13.54 3.33 -1.37
N TYR A 71 13.57 2.80 -2.59
CA TYR A 71 14.75 2.16 -3.15
C TYR A 71 15.01 2.64 -4.57
N GLU A 72 16.28 2.54 -4.99
CA GLU A 72 16.71 2.82 -6.36
C GLU A 72 16.31 1.72 -7.34
N ARG A 73 16.15 0.48 -6.88
CA ARG A 73 15.90 -0.70 -7.71
C ARG A 73 14.60 -1.40 -7.32
N HIS A 74 13.98 -2.03 -8.31
CA HIS A 74 12.77 -2.84 -8.14
C HIS A 74 13.09 -4.32 -8.34
N ASN A 75 13.41 -4.99 -7.24
CA ASN A 75 13.87 -6.37 -7.24
C ASN A 75 13.48 -7.07 -5.93
N GLN A 76 13.62 -8.40 -5.91
CA GLN A 76 13.27 -9.24 -4.74
C GLN A 76 14.13 -8.94 -3.50
N ALA A 77 15.39 -8.54 -3.68
CA ALA A 77 16.28 -8.23 -2.55
C ALA A 77 15.76 -7.03 -1.74
N ASN A 78 15.31 -5.98 -2.43
CA ASN A 78 14.72 -4.80 -1.80
C ASN A 78 13.34 -5.11 -1.19
N ALA A 79 12.56 -6.00 -1.79
CA ALA A 79 11.31 -6.47 -1.18
C ALA A 79 11.56 -7.23 0.14
N ILE A 80 12.55 -8.11 0.17
CA ILE A 80 12.97 -8.84 1.39
C ILE A 80 13.47 -7.87 2.47
N ASP A 81 14.37 -6.95 2.10
CA ASP A 81 14.87 -5.91 3.01
C ASP A 81 13.72 -5.07 3.59
N PHE A 82 12.75 -4.71 2.74
CA PHE A 82 11.57 -3.97 3.16
C PHE A 82 10.72 -4.74 4.18
N ILE A 83 10.51 -6.03 4.00
CA ILE A 83 9.74 -6.82 4.97
C ILE A 83 10.47 -6.92 6.31
N ASN A 84 11.79 -7.11 6.30
CA ASN A 84 12.57 -7.11 7.55
C ASN A 84 12.40 -5.78 8.30
N TYR A 85 12.44 -4.66 7.56
CA TYR A 85 12.15 -3.34 8.09
C TYR A 85 10.74 -3.25 8.70
N VAL A 86 9.71 -3.74 7.99
CA VAL A 86 8.32 -3.71 8.45
C VAL A 86 8.13 -4.54 9.73
N VAL A 87 8.70 -5.75 9.78
CA VAL A 87 8.63 -6.64 10.95
C VAL A 87 9.27 -5.99 12.18
N ASN A 88 10.41 -5.33 12.01
CA ASN A 88 11.07 -4.62 13.09
C ASN A 88 10.32 -3.37 13.54
N LYS A 89 9.60 -2.71 12.62
CA LYS A 89 8.92 -1.43 12.87
C LYS A 89 7.55 -1.59 13.51
N PHE A 90 6.79 -2.62 13.14
CA PHE A 90 5.43 -2.79 13.65
C PHE A 90 5.44 -3.37 15.07
N PRO A 91 4.68 -2.80 16.03
CA PRO A 91 4.68 -3.23 17.41
C PRO A 91 3.79 -4.47 17.65
N PHE A 92 3.56 -5.28 16.62
CA PHE A 92 2.69 -6.45 16.66
C PHE A 92 3.18 -7.53 15.69
N ARG A 93 2.84 -8.78 15.99
CA ARG A 93 3.13 -9.90 15.09
C ARG A 93 2.27 -9.82 13.84
N ILE A 94 2.92 -9.91 12.69
CA ILE A 94 2.25 -10.01 11.40
C ILE A 94 1.93 -11.49 11.13
N LYS A 95 0.69 -11.77 10.72
CA LYS A 95 0.24 -13.12 10.37
C LYS A 95 0.30 -13.35 8.86
N THR A 96 -0.10 -12.36 8.07
CA THR A 96 -0.19 -12.50 6.62
C THR A 96 0.26 -11.24 5.90
N ILE A 97 1.21 -11.41 4.99
CA ILE A 97 1.59 -10.42 3.98
C ILE A 97 0.78 -10.67 2.72
N ARG A 98 0.20 -9.61 2.17
CA ARG A 98 -0.55 -9.65 0.92
C ARG A 98 0.05 -8.71 -0.10
N THR A 99 0.42 -9.24 -1.27
CA THR A 99 0.99 -8.48 -2.38
C THR A 99 0.26 -8.77 -3.68
N ASP A 100 0.58 -8.04 -4.73
CA ASP A 100 0.25 -8.47 -6.08
C ASP A 100 1.22 -9.57 -6.58
N ASN A 101 1.06 -9.98 -7.84
CA ASN A 101 1.93 -10.98 -8.47
C ASN A 101 3.21 -10.37 -9.09
N GLY A 102 3.66 -9.21 -8.60
CA GLY A 102 4.89 -8.55 -9.05
C GLY A 102 6.11 -9.46 -9.01
N HIS A 103 7.11 -9.19 -9.87
CA HIS A 103 8.32 -10.03 -9.96
C HIS A 103 9.17 -9.98 -8.69
N GLU A 104 9.08 -8.89 -7.93
CA GLU A 104 9.69 -8.67 -6.62
C GLU A 104 9.08 -9.53 -5.50
N PHE A 105 7.87 -10.06 -5.70
CA PHE A 105 7.13 -10.86 -4.70
C PHE A 105 7.05 -12.35 -5.07
N GLN A 106 7.95 -12.85 -5.92
CA GLN A 106 7.97 -14.25 -6.35
C GLN A 106 8.65 -15.17 -5.32
N SER A 107 9.08 -16.36 -5.73
CA SER A 107 9.47 -17.48 -4.85
C SER A 107 10.46 -17.14 -3.73
N LYS A 108 11.53 -16.37 -3.99
CA LYS A 108 12.50 -16.03 -2.92
C LYS A 108 11.87 -15.18 -1.82
N PHE A 109 11.06 -14.21 -2.21
CA PHE A 109 10.31 -13.40 -1.27
C PHE A 109 9.32 -14.26 -0.49
N ASN A 110 8.57 -15.13 -1.19
CA ASN A 110 7.62 -16.05 -0.58
C ASN A 110 8.28 -16.93 0.49
N TRP A 111 9.42 -17.56 0.19
CA TRP A 111 10.16 -18.38 1.15
C TRP A 111 10.63 -17.56 2.36
N HIS A 112 11.15 -16.36 2.14
CA HIS A 112 11.55 -15.47 3.24
C HIS A 112 10.38 -15.12 4.17
N ILE A 113 9.18 -14.86 3.63
CA ILE A 113 7.97 -14.64 4.46
C ILE A 113 7.66 -15.87 5.33
N HIS A 114 7.74 -17.07 4.76
CA HIS A 114 7.49 -18.30 5.50
C HIS A 114 8.55 -18.59 6.56
N ASP A 115 9.82 -18.30 6.29
CA ASP A 115 10.92 -18.45 7.26
C ASP A 115 10.73 -17.54 8.48
N LEU A 116 10.11 -16.36 8.29
CA LEU A 116 9.70 -15.47 9.37
C LEU A 116 8.42 -15.92 10.10
N GLY A 117 7.85 -17.07 9.74
CA GLY A 117 6.65 -17.63 10.35
C GLY A 117 5.36 -16.86 10.01
N MET A 118 5.33 -16.24 8.82
CA MET A 118 4.18 -15.53 8.27
C MET A 118 3.63 -16.24 7.03
N GLU A 119 2.39 -15.96 6.68
CA GLU A 119 1.78 -16.41 5.42
C GLU A 119 1.93 -15.36 4.32
N HIS A 120 2.22 -15.80 3.10
CA HIS A 120 2.23 -14.95 1.92
C HIS A 120 1.02 -15.24 1.03
N VAL A 121 0.23 -14.22 0.71
CA VAL A 121 -0.98 -14.37 -0.09
C VAL A 121 -1.01 -13.38 -1.24
N TYR A 122 -0.99 -13.90 -2.46
CA TYR A 122 -1.19 -13.10 -3.66
C TYR A 122 -2.63 -12.58 -3.78
N ILE A 123 -2.78 -11.33 -4.25
CA ILE A 123 -4.06 -10.77 -4.64
C ILE A 123 -4.57 -11.55 -5.87
N LYS A 124 -5.82 -12.01 -5.79
CA LYS A 124 -6.46 -12.68 -6.93
C LYS A 124 -6.55 -11.72 -8.12
N LEU A 125 -6.21 -12.23 -9.30
CA LEU A 125 -6.40 -11.53 -10.57
C LEU A 125 -7.84 -10.98 -10.67
N ALA A 126 -7.97 -9.76 -11.21
CA ALA A 126 -9.24 -9.04 -11.38
C ALA A 126 -10.01 -8.72 -10.08
N THR A 127 -9.33 -8.62 -8.94
CA THR A 127 -9.91 -8.11 -7.68
C THR A 127 -9.22 -6.84 -7.14
N PRO A 128 -9.20 -5.70 -7.90
CA PRO A 128 -8.57 -4.44 -7.47
C PRO A 128 -8.99 -3.98 -6.07
N ARG A 129 -10.23 -4.32 -5.70
CA ARG A 129 -10.85 -3.96 -4.42
C ARG A 129 -10.10 -4.49 -3.19
N LEU A 130 -9.34 -5.59 -3.33
CA LEU A 130 -8.57 -6.16 -2.22
C LEU A 130 -7.34 -5.32 -1.87
N ASN A 131 -6.86 -4.48 -2.79
CA ASN A 131 -5.71 -3.59 -2.61
C ASN A 131 -6.11 -2.13 -2.34
N GLY A 132 -7.41 -1.85 -2.23
CA GLY A 132 -7.90 -0.47 -2.17
C GLY A 132 -7.34 0.35 -0.99
N LYS A 133 -6.77 -0.28 0.04
CA LYS A 133 -6.18 0.42 1.19
C LYS A 133 -4.82 1.01 0.86
N VAL A 134 -3.92 0.21 0.28
CA VAL A 134 -2.61 0.70 -0.14
C VAL A 134 -2.71 1.61 -1.36
N GLU A 135 -3.61 1.33 -2.31
CA GLU A 135 -3.90 2.22 -3.43
C GLU A 135 -4.37 3.61 -2.95
N SER A 136 -5.26 3.64 -1.93
CA SER A 136 -5.68 4.90 -1.31
C SER A 136 -4.51 5.60 -0.62
N SER A 137 -3.61 4.84 0.04
CA SER A 137 -2.40 5.40 0.66
C SER A 137 -1.50 6.05 -0.40
N HIS A 138 -1.25 5.40 -1.53
CA HIS A 138 -0.43 5.96 -2.61
C HIS A 138 -1.06 7.21 -3.24
N LEU A 139 -2.39 7.27 -3.33
CA LEU A 139 -3.08 8.47 -3.79
C LEU A 139 -2.86 9.63 -2.82
N THR A 140 -2.98 9.37 -1.51
CA THR A 140 -2.66 10.34 -0.45
C THR A 140 -1.20 10.80 -0.54
N ASP A 141 -0.25 9.88 -0.67
CA ASP A 141 1.18 10.23 -0.83
C ASP A 141 1.40 11.11 -2.06
N LYS A 142 0.74 10.81 -3.17
CA LYS A 142 0.84 11.62 -4.38
C LYS A 142 0.31 13.04 -4.17
N GLN A 143 -0.88 13.18 -3.57
CA GLN A 143 -1.59 14.44 -3.47
C GLN A 143 -1.07 15.35 -2.35
N GLU A 144 -0.68 14.77 -1.22
CA GLU A 144 -0.38 15.52 0.00
C GLU A 144 1.12 15.59 0.29
N PHE A 145 1.96 14.80 -0.39
CA PHE A 145 3.40 14.77 -0.15
C PHE A 145 4.20 14.99 -1.44
N TYR A 146 4.17 14.07 -2.39
CA TYR A 146 5.03 14.14 -3.58
C TYR A 146 4.75 15.34 -4.50
N GLN A 147 3.55 15.92 -4.46
CA GLN A 147 3.24 17.15 -5.19
C GLN A 147 3.83 18.41 -4.56
N LEU A 148 4.26 18.35 -3.30
CA LEU A 148 4.70 19.50 -2.51
C LEU A 148 6.21 19.53 -2.28
N ILE A 149 6.93 18.46 -2.61
CA ILE A 149 8.38 18.37 -2.40
C ILE A 149 9.13 18.50 -3.71
N ASP A 150 10.27 19.18 -3.64
CA ASP A 150 11.31 19.10 -4.65
C ASP A 150 12.31 18.02 -4.28
N TYR A 151 12.73 17.25 -5.30
CA TYR A 151 13.75 16.22 -5.13
C TYR A 151 15.14 16.87 -5.21
N LYS A 152 15.92 16.73 -4.14
CA LYS A 152 17.32 17.17 -4.09
C LYS A 152 18.27 15.99 -4.32
N ASP A 153 18.19 15.01 -3.43
CA ASP A 153 18.93 13.76 -3.46
C ASP A 153 18.15 12.69 -2.68
N ASP A 154 18.65 11.46 -2.68
CA ASP A 154 17.97 10.39 -1.96
C ASP A 154 18.03 10.58 -0.44
N VAL A 155 19.06 11.23 0.11
CA VAL A 155 19.16 11.43 1.57
C VAL A 155 18.03 12.34 2.05
N ASP A 156 17.86 13.49 1.41
CA ASP A 156 16.77 14.43 1.66
C ASP A 156 15.39 13.80 1.44
N LEU A 157 15.24 12.97 0.40
CA LEU A 157 14.00 12.25 0.14
C LEU A 157 13.66 11.25 1.27
N HIS A 158 14.64 10.52 1.81
CA HIS A 158 14.42 9.59 2.91
C HIS A 158 14.03 10.30 4.21
N GLU A 159 14.64 11.45 4.52
CA GLU A 159 14.31 12.27 5.69
C GLU A 159 12.86 12.78 5.59
N LYS A 160 12.51 13.42 4.48
CA LYS A 160 11.15 13.91 4.22
C LYS A 160 10.11 12.78 4.26
N LEU A 161 10.44 11.60 3.73
CA LEU A 161 9.56 10.43 3.76
C LEU A 161 9.33 9.94 5.19
N ALA A 162 10.36 9.94 6.03
CA ALA A 162 10.23 9.53 7.44
C ALA A 162 9.33 10.50 8.21
N GLU A 163 9.47 11.81 8.01
CA GLU A 163 8.59 12.82 8.58
C GLU A 163 7.15 12.65 8.09
N TRP A 164 6.96 12.43 6.79
CA TRP A 164 5.65 12.20 6.19
C TRP A 164 4.97 10.95 6.75
N GLU A 165 5.73 9.87 6.96
CA GLU A 165 5.21 8.65 7.56
C GLU A 165 4.78 8.88 9.02
N ALA A 166 5.60 9.60 9.80
CA ALA A 166 5.28 9.96 11.18
C ALA A 166 4.05 10.86 11.26
N PHE A 167 3.93 11.86 10.38
CA PHE A 167 2.74 12.70 10.26
C PHE A 167 1.50 11.87 9.95
N TYR A 168 1.56 10.99 8.94
CA TYR A 168 0.43 10.14 8.57
C TYR A 168 -0.02 9.25 9.71
N ASN A 169 0.93 8.57 10.38
CA ASN A 169 0.61 7.60 11.42
C ASN A 169 0.10 8.28 12.70
N CYS A 170 0.65 9.44 13.06
CA CYS A 170 0.42 10.04 14.39
C CYS A 170 -0.46 11.29 14.40
N HIS A 171 -0.59 12.00 13.28
CA HIS A 171 -1.23 13.33 13.24
C HIS A 171 -2.33 13.47 12.18
N ARG A 172 -2.25 12.72 11.08
CA ARG A 172 -3.23 12.83 10.00
C ARG A 172 -4.57 12.23 10.43
N PRO A 173 -5.70 12.96 10.33
CA PRO A 173 -7.01 12.41 10.62
C PRO A 173 -7.52 11.51 9.49
N HIS A 174 -8.13 10.37 9.83
CA HIS A 174 -8.68 9.43 8.84
C HIS A 174 -10.21 9.36 8.92
N SER A 175 -10.89 9.69 7.82
CA SER A 175 -12.35 9.54 7.72
C SER A 175 -12.83 8.10 7.93
N ALA A 176 -12.02 7.12 7.51
CA ALA A 176 -12.27 5.70 7.77
C ALA A 176 -12.25 5.31 9.26
N HIS A 177 -11.74 6.19 10.12
CA HIS A 177 -11.62 6.02 11.56
C HIS A 177 -12.34 7.13 12.34
N ALA A 178 -13.35 7.76 11.73
CA ALA A 178 -14.10 8.85 12.32
C ALA A 178 -13.21 10.00 12.84
N GLY A 179 -12.13 10.30 12.10
CA GLY A 179 -11.19 11.38 12.41
C GLY A 179 -9.97 10.95 13.23
N LYS A 180 -9.97 9.74 13.81
CA LYS A 180 -8.80 9.23 14.55
C LYS A 180 -7.61 8.96 13.65
N THR A 181 -6.41 9.08 14.20
CA THR A 181 -5.16 8.74 13.51
C THR A 181 -4.94 7.23 13.52
N PRO A 182 -4.12 6.69 12.59
CA PRO A 182 -3.79 5.26 12.59
C PRO A 182 -3.19 4.78 13.91
N TYR A 183 -2.35 5.60 14.54
CA TYR A 183 -1.73 5.29 15.82
C TYR A 183 -2.73 5.27 16.98
N GLU A 184 -3.69 6.20 17.02
CA GLU A 184 -4.78 6.15 18.01
C GLU A 184 -5.63 4.88 17.85
N VAL A 185 -5.94 4.48 16.61
CA VAL A 185 -6.67 3.23 16.37
C VAL A 185 -5.85 2.02 16.77
N LEU A 186 -4.54 2.04 16.55
CA LEU A 186 -3.63 1.00 17.00
C LEU A 186 -3.64 0.86 18.52
N LYS A 187 -3.44 1.97 19.26
CA LYS A 187 -3.48 1.97 20.74
C LYS A 187 -4.79 1.38 21.26
N ASN A 188 -5.92 1.87 20.75
CA ASN A 188 -7.24 1.37 21.11
C ASN A 188 -7.40 -0.14 20.86
N LYS A 189 -6.81 -0.68 19.78
CA LYS A 189 -6.87 -2.11 19.45
C LYS A 189 -5.90 -2.98 20.25
N LEU A 190 -4.78 -2.41 20.70
CA LEU A 190 -3.80 -3.10 21.54
C LEU A 190 -4.14 -2.98 23.04
N GLY A 191 -5.10 -2.15 23.41
CA GLY A 191 -5.44 -1.89 24.82
C GLY A 191 -4.39 -1.04 25.55
N LEU A 192 -3.70 -0.16 24.80
CA LEU A 192 -2.70 0.78 25.30
C LEU A 192 -3.27 2.18 25.54
#